data_AF-A0A7Y8PFZ1-F1
#
_entry.id   AF-A0A7Y8PFZ1-F1
#
_cell.length_a   1.000
_cell.length_b   1.000
_cell.length_c   1.000
_cell.angle_alpha   90.00
_cell.angle_beta   90.00
_cell.angle_gamma   90.00
#
_symmetry.space_group_name_H-M   'P 1'
#
loop_
_entity.id
_entity.type
_entity.pdbx_description
1 polymer ?
#
loop_
_entity_poly.entity_id
_entity_poly.type
_entity_poly.pdbx_seq_one_letter_code
_entity_poly.pdbx_strand_id
1 'polypeptide(L)'
;SPNELITLTTDTVTLTATATDKDGDVHSAFINLGDKVGFRDDAPVVTTNTVGTALEVDETFLTTDDSENFASAFSVNYGADGAGSTAYSLGVKATGVDSGVVDTATGEKVYLYLESGVVVGRVGNAGSADASGAKAFEIRVDSATAEVGLDQIRSLVHPTGGATSPNELITLTTDTVTLTATATDKDGDVHSGFINLGDKVGFRDDAPVVTTNTVSTALEVDETVLTTDDSENFASAFSVNYGADGAGSTAYSLGVKATGVDSGVVDTATGQRVYLYLEGGIVVGRVGVGGSASSTGLKAFEIRVDSATAEVGLDQIRSLVHPTGGTASPNELITLTTDTVTLTATATDKDGDVNSAFINLGDKVGFRDDAPVVTTNTVITALEVDETFLTTDDSENFASAFSVNYGADGAGSTAYSLGVKATGVDSGVVDT
;
A
#
# COMPACT_ATOMS: atom_id res chain seq x y z
N SER A 1 10.43 33.39 -47.16
CA SER A 1 9.73 34.40 -46.28
C SER A 1 8.31 34.44 -46.74
N PRO A 2 7.26 34.44 -45.87
CA PRO A 2 5.90 34.32 -46.39
C PRO A 2 5.64 35.48 -47.35
N ASN A 3 5.47 35.17 -48.64
CA ASN A 3 5.23 36.12 -49.71
C ASN A 3 6.48 36.91 -50.18
N GLU A 4 7.57 36.20 -50.51
CA GLU A 4 8.77 36.79 -51.11
C GLU A 4 8.51 37.28 -52.54
N LEU A 5 9.02 38.45 -52.92
CA LEU A 5 8.84 39.00 -54.28
C LEU A 5 10.08 38.73 -55.12
N ILE A 6 9.93 37.89 -56.13
CA ILE A 6 10.97 37.61 -57.13
C ILE A 6 10.64 38.43 -58.38
N THR A 7 11.46 39.43 -58.70
CA THR A 7 11.34 40.19 -59.95
C THR A 7 12.18 39.59 -61.06
N LEU A 8 11.76 39.77 -62.30
CA LEU A 8 12.57 39.38 -63.45
C LEU A 8 13.87 40.21 -63.51
N THR A 9 14.94 39.65 -64.07
CA THR A 9 16.18 40.39 -64.26
C THR A 9 15.95 41.52 -65.26
N THR A 10 16.59 42.67 -65.03
CA THR A 10 16.50 43.83 -65.93
C THR A 10 16.82 43.45 -67.38
N ASP A 11 16.01 43.96 -68.31
CA ASP A 11 16.12 43.81 -69.77
C ASP A 11 15.69 42.44 -70.32
N THR A 12 15.19 41.53 -69.48
CA THR A 12 14.58 40.26 -69.97
C THR A 12 13.21 40.44 -70.60
N VAL A 13 12.43 41.40 -70.09
CA VAL A 13 11.11 41.75 -70.64
C VAL A 13 11.12 43.22 -70.99
N THR A 14 10.88 43.51 -72.27
CA THR A 14 10.74 44.87 -72.78
C THR A 14 9.39 45.04 -73.46
N LEU A 15 8.78 46.21 -73.30
CA LEU A 15 7.61 46.61 -74.08
C LEU A 15 8.06 47.56 -75.17
N THR A 16 7.97 47.10 -76.42
CA THR A 16 8.35 47.89 -77.60
C THR A 16 7.10 48.47 -78.26
N ALA A 17 7.04 49.79 -78.36
CA ALA A 17 6.05 50.49 -79.16
C ALA A 17 6.65 50.78 -80.53
N THR A 18 5.98 50.33 -81.60
CA THR A 18 6.35 50.62 -82.99
C THR A 18 5.24 51.43 -83.63
N ALA A 19 5.59 52.61 -84.15
CA ALA A 19 4.70 53.43 -84.94
C ALA A 19 5.08 53.32 -86.42
N THR A 20 4.06 53.20 -87.27
CA THR A 20 4.19 53.29 -88.74
C THR A 20 3.27 54.39 -89.23
N ASP A 21 3.79 55.34 -89.99
CA ASP A 21 2.98 56.39 -90.59
C ASP A 21 2.36 55.93 -91.94
N LYS A 22 1.72 56.87 -92.66
CA LYS A 22 0.91 56.54 -93.85
C LYS A 22 1.75 56.24 -95.08
N ASP A 23 2.95 56.79 -95.16
CA ASP A 23 3.92 56.54 -96.22
C ASP A 23 4.87 55.39 -95.89
N GLY A 24 4.82 54.88 -94.65
CA GLY A 24 5.39 53.60 -94.27
C GLY A 24 6.71 53.71 -93.51
N ASP A 25 7.09 54.90 -93.04
CA ASP A 25 8.21 55.06 -92.14
C ASP A 25 7.91 54.41 -90.79
N VAL A 26 8.92 53.77 -90.20
CA VAL A 26 8.77 53.01 -88.95
C VAL A 26 9.77 53.53 -87.91
N HIS A 27 9.27 53.80 -86.71
CA HIS A 27 10.11 54.06 -85.55
C HIS A 27 9.65 53.23 -84.35
N SER A 28 10.61 52.73 -83.56
CA SER A 28 10.34 51.95 -82.37
C SER A 28 11.10 52.49 -81.15
N ALA A 29 10.47 52.41 -79.98
CA ALA A 29 11.10 52.65 -78.69
C ALA A 29 10.65 51.57 -77.69
N PHE A 30 11.46 51.30 -76.67
CA PHE A 30 11.13 50.29 -75.66
C PHE A 30 11.30 50.82 -74.24
N ILE A 31 10.57 50.19 -73.31
CA ILE A 31 10.78 50.31 -71.86
C ILE A 31 11.10 48.94 -71.27
N ASN A 32 11.91 48.92 -70.21
CA ASN A 32 12.22 47.72 -69.44
C ASN A 32 11.09 47.45 -68.42
N LEU A 33 10.59 46.23 -68.41
CA LEU A 33 9.56 45.76 -67.48
C LEU A 33 10.08 44.74 -66.47
N GLY A 34 11.38 44.39 -66.50
CA GLY A 34 11.95 43.36 -65.64
C GLY A 34 11.72 43.63 -64.15
N ASP A 35 11.98 44.86 -63.69
CA ASP A 35 11.72 45.30 -62.31
C ASP A 35 10.24 45.60 -62.01
N LYS A 36 9.37 45.55 -63.03
CA LYS A 36 7.93 45.81 -62.94
C LYS A 36 7.08 44.56 -62.94
N VAL A 37 7.66 43.42 -63.33
CA VAL A 37 7.02 42.10 -63.30
C VAL A 37 7.69 41.28 -62.21
N GLY A 38 6.90 40.85 -61.23
CA GLY A 38 7.37 39.97 -60.18
C GLY A 38 6.33 38.94 -59.79
N PHE A 39 6.82 37.84 -59.24
CA PHE A 39 6.06 36.71 -58.73
C PHE A 39 6.19 36.70 -57.22
N ARG A 40 5.09 36.37 -56.55
CA ARG A 40 5.08 36.18 -55.11
C ARG A 40 5.24 34.69 -54.81
N ASP A 41 6.10 34.41 -53.85
CA ASP A 41 6.47 33.07 -53.43
C ASP A 41 5.91 32.78 -52.04
N ASP A 42 5.14 31.71 -51.91
CA ASP A 42 4.32 31.41 -50.74
C ASP A 42 4.98 30.33 -49.87
N ALA A 43 5.32 30.67 -48.63
CA ALA A 43 5.89 29.72 -47.67
C ALA A 43 4.87 28.65 -47.22
N PRO A 44 5.34 27.48 -46.71
CA PRO A 44 4.44 26.51 -46.11
C PRO A 44 3.83 27.07 -44.82
N VAL A 45 2.75 26.46 -44.34
CA VAL A 45 2.09 26.82 -43.09
C VAL A 45 1.82 25.56 -42.28
N VAL A 46 2.20 25.61 -41.00
CA VAL A 46 1.89 24.58 -40.01
C VAL A 46 0.92 25.17 -39.00
N THR A 47 -0.27 24.60 -38.89
CA THR A 47 -1.25 24.93 -37.85
C THR A 47 -1.42 23.78 -36.87
N THR A 48 -1.80 24.09 -35.64
CA THR A 48 -2.00 23.08 -34.58
C THR A 48 -3.47 22.78 -34.37
N ASN A 49 -3.78 21.51 -34.13
CA ASN A 49 -5.10 21.01 -33.79
C ASN A 49 -5.13 20.58 -32.32
N THR A 50 -6.30 20.65 -31.70
CA THR A 50 -6.52 20.00 -30.41
C THR A 50 -6.62 18.50 -30.61
N VAL A 51 -5.83 17.72 -29.87
CA VAL A 51 -5.91 16.26 -29.83
C VAL A 51 -6.14 15.78 -28.40
N GLY A 52 -6.88 14.68 -28.25
CA GLY A 52 -7.13 14.03 -26.96
C GLY A 52 -6.04 13.04 -26.55
N THR A 53 -5.07 12.77 -27.42
CA THR A 53 -3.94 11.85 -27.17
C THR A 53 -3.16 12.30 -25.95
N ALA A 54 -2.82 11.34 -25.09
CA ALA A 54 -1.98 11.46 -23.92
C ALA A 54 -1.06 10.24 -23.87
N LEU A 55 0.11 10.43 -23.29
CA LEU A 55 1.19 9.47 -23.17
C LEU A 55 1.32 9.16 -21.67
N GLU A 56 0.92 7.96 -21.27
CA GLU A 56 0.79 7.56 -19.87
C GLU A 56 1.54 6.24 -19.63
N VAL A 57 2.49 6.28 -18.71
CA VAL A 57 3.17 5.09 -18.17
C VAL A 57 2.66 4.80 -16.77
N ASP A 58 2.85 3.56 -16.33
CA ASP A 58 2.37 3.07 -15.04
C ASP A 58 3.50 2.41 -14.23
N GLU A 59 3.63 2.83 -12.98
CA GLU A 59 4.63 2.38 -12.04
C GLU A 59 4.42 0.95 -11.56
N THR A 60 3.33 0.27 -11.95
CA THR A 60 3.25 -1.20 -11.82
C THR A 60 4.54 -1.85 -12.33
N PHE A 61 5.04 -1.36 -13.47
CA PHE A 61 6.28 -1.83 -14.09
C PHE A 61 7.03 -0.69 -14.79
N LEU A 62 8.11 -0.19 -14.18
CA LEU A 62 9.06 0.79 -14.76
C LEU A 62 9.80 0.30 -16.04
N THR A 63 9.44 -0.84 -16.59
CA THR A 63 10.02 -1.37 -17.84
C THR A 63 9.03 -1.29 -19.01
N THR A 64 7.86 -0.72 -18.78
CA THR A 64 6.81 -0.60 -19.78
C THR A 64 6.70 0.84 -20.24
N ASP A 65 7.16 1.07 -21.46
CA ASP A 65 7.07 2.36 -22.14
C ASP A 65 5.68 2.54 -22.76
N ASP A 66 5.28 3.78 -22.95
CA ASP A 66 4.13 4.16 -23.78
C ASP A 66 4.59 4.85 -25.06
N SER A 67 3.82 4.74 -26.15
CA SER A 67 4.14 5.35 -27.44
C SER A 67 2.87 5.76 -28.18
N GLU A 68 2.80 7.03 -28.54
CA GLU A 68 1.62 7.62 -29.17
C GLU A 68 1.96 8.50 -30.37
N ASN A 69 1.10 8.50 -31.38
CA ASN A 69 1.33 9.29 -32.59
C ASN A 69 0.63 10.66 -32.52
N PHE A 70 1.43 11.73 -32.55
CA PHE A 70 0.95 13.12 -32.46
C PHE A 70 0.86 13.82 -33.82
N ALA A 71 1.03 13.14 -34.96
CA ALA A 71 0.99 13.77 -36.28
C ALA A 71 -0.34 14.50 -36.55
N SER A 72 -1.45 13.96 -36.05
CA SER A 72 -2.79 14.57 -36.18
C SER A 72 -2.95 15.90 -35.45
N ALA A 73 -2.05 16.22 -34.51
CA ALA A 73 -1.99 17.50 -33.82
C ALA A 73 -1.49 18.63 -34.72
N PHE A 74 -0.98 18.31 -35.92
CA PHE A 74 -0.51 19.28 -36.89
C PHE A 74 -1.27 19.16 -38.21
N SER A 75 -1.48 20.30 -38.85
CA SER A 75 -1.95 20.38 -40.22
C SER A 75 -0.97 21.19 -41.02
N VAL A 76 -0.44 20.58 -42.09
CA VAL A 76 0.60 21.15 -42.92
C VAL A 76 0.03 21.48 -44.29
N ASN A 77 0.19 22.73 -44.71
CA ASN A 77 -0.06 23.18 -46.06
C ASN A 77 1.25 23.64 -46.68
N TYR A 78 1.67 23.00 -47.76
CA TYR A 78 2.94 23.29 -48.43
C TYR A 78 2.85 24.36 -49.53
N GLY A 79 1.75 25.11 -49.57
CA GLY A 79 1.59 26.17 -50.57
C GLY A 79 1.52 25.65 -52.01
N ALA A 80 1.88 26.51 -52.96
CA ALA A 80 1.79 26.23 -54.40
C ALA A 80 2.92 25.30 -54.88
N ASP A 81 4.06 25.30 -54.20
CA ASP A 81 5.28 24.57 -54.56
C ASP A 81 5.16 23.07 -54.25
N GLY A 82 4.21 22.76 -53.36
CA GLY A 82 3.81 21.41 -53.00
C GLY A 82 4.75 20.77 -51.99
N ALA A 83 4.44 19.54 -51.60
CA ALA A 83 5.10 18.91 -50.47
C ALA A 83 6.61 18.71 -50.66
N GLY A 84 7.38 19.20 -49.69
CA GLY A 84 8.77 18.83 -49.44
C GLY A 84 8.85 17.79 -48.31
N SER A 85 9.06 18.24 -47.08
CA SER A 85 9.15 17.39 -45.87
C SER A 85 8.47 18.01 -44.64
N THR A 86 8.02 17.15 -43.71
CA THR A 86 7.69 17.53 -42.34
C THR A 86 8.63 16.78 -41.41
N ALA A 87 9.30 17.50 -40.51
CA ALA A 87 10.14 16.92 -39.46
C ALA A 87 9.62 17.29 -38.08
N TYR A 88 9.73 16.37 -37.13
CA TYR A 88 9.28 16.55 -35.75
C TYR A 88 10.47 16.59 -34.79
N SER A 89 10.41 17.49 -33.81
CA SER A 89 11.43 17.61 -32.77
C SER A 89 10.83 17.96 -31.41
N LEU A 90 11.44 17.45 -30.35
CA LEU A 90 11.11 17.83 -28.99
C LEU A 90 11.92 19.07 -28.56
N GLY A 91 11.36 19.81 -27.62
CA GLY A 91 11.99 20.96 -26.98
C GLY A 91 11.60 21.07 -25.51
N VAL A 92 12.42 21.78 -24.75
CA VAL A 92 12.13 22.18 -23.36
C VAL A 92 12.11 23.69 -23.26
N LYS A 93 11.26 24.24 -22.38
CA LYS A 93 11.10 25.70 -22.19
C LYS A 93 12.42 26.40 -21.88
N ALA A 94 13.23 25.78 -21.03
CA ALA A 94 14.58 26.18 -20.70
C ALA A 94 15.36 24.97 -20.19
N THR A 95 16.68 24.96 -20.36
CA THR A 95 17.54 23.91 -19.78
C THR A 95 17.44 23.94 -18.26
N GLY A 96 17.12 22.79 -17.66
CA GLY A 96 16.96 22.67 -16.21
C GLY A 96 15.67 23.32 -15.69
N VAL A 97 14.61 23.41 -16.52
CA VAL A 97 13.29 23.82 -16.04
C VAL A 97 12.67 22.72 -15.17
N ASP A 98 12.02 23.11 -14.07
CA ASP A 98 11.31 22.19 -13.18
C ASP A 98 10.22 21.44 -13.96
N SER A 99 10.25 20.11 -13.88
CA SER A 99 9.27 19.25 -14.55
C SER A 99 7.92 19.24 -13.82
N GLY A 100 7.91 19.59 -12.52
CA GLY A 100 6.75 19.47 -11.63
C GLY A 100 6.64 18.14 -10.90
N VAL A 101 7.50 17.16 -11.20
CA VAL A 101 7.53 15.86 -10.51
C VAL A 101 8.76 15.73 -9.61
N VAL A 102 8.68 14.84 -8.63
CA VAL A 102 9.72 14.61 -7.60
C VAL A 102 10.10 13.14 -7.61
N ASP A 103 11.39 12.84 -7.49
CA ASP A 103 11.90 11.48 -7.41
C ASP A 103 11.66 10.88 -6.03
N THR A 104 10.93 9.77 -5.93
CA THR A 104 10.57 9.14 -4.65
C THR A 104 11.77 8.71 -3.83
N ALA A 105 12.82 8.19 -4.48
CA ALA A 105 13.98 7.67 -3.78
C ALA A 105 14.86 8.75 -3.12
N THR A 106 14.86 9.98 -3.64
CA THR A 106 15.70 11.08 -3.14
C THR A 106 14.91 12.22 -2.52
N GLY A 107 13.62 12.36 -2.84
CA GLY A 107 12.80 13.52 -2.49
C GLY A 107 13.19 14.79 -3.25
N GLU A 108 14.05 14.69 -4.27
CA GLU A 108 14.51 15.82 -5.07
C GLU A 108 13.62 16.03 -6.29
N LYS A 109 13.47 17.30 -6.68
CA LYS A 109 12.74 17.67 -7.90
C LYS A 109 13.42 17.14 -9.15
N VAL A 110 12.64 16.82 -10.17
CA VAL A 110 13.14 16.44 -11.49
C VAL A 110 13.15 17.66 -12.41
N TYR A 111 14.22 17.83 -13.17
CA TYR A 111 14.41 18.96 -14.08
C TYR A 111 14.63 18.48 -15.52
N LEU A 112 14.12 19.24 -16.49
CA LEU A 112 14.10 18.84 -17.89
C LEU A 112 15.32 19.35 -18.66
N TYR A 113 15.92 18.45 -19.44
CA TYR A 113 17.06 18.72 -20.33
C TYR A 113 16.75 18.19 -21.73
N LEU A 114 17.25 18.88 -22.76
CA LEU A 114 17.22 18.37 -24.13
C LEU A 114 18.61 17.83 -24.49
N GLU A 115 18.72 16.52 -24.65
CA GLU A 115 19.97 15.79 -24.88
C GLU A 115 19.89 15.04 -26.20
N SER A 116 20.61 15.51 -27.22
CA SER A 116 20.64 14.86 -28.54
C SER A 116 19.23 14.62 -29.15
N GLY A 117 18.29 15.53 -28.92
CA GLY A 117 16.91 15.44 -29.41
C GLY A 117 15.94 14.67 -28.51
N VAL A 118 16.41 14.13 -27.38
CA VAL A 118 15.61 13.45 -26.35
C VAL A 118 15.39 14.39 -25.19
N VAL A 119 14.15 14.48 -24.69
CA VAL A 119 13.89 15.19 -23.43
C VAL A 119 14.17 14.23 -22.28
N VAL A 120 15.05 14.60 -21.38
CA VAL A 120 15.46 13.79 -20.24
C VAL A 120 15.07 14.53 -18.96
N GLY A 121 14.26 13.88 -18.12
CA GLY A 121 14.03 14.32 -16.74
C GLY A 121 15.17 13.85 -15.86
N ARG A 122 15.94 14.78 -15.27
CA ARG A 122 17.05 14.47 -14.35
C ARG A 122 16.73 14.88 -12.93
N VAL A 123 17.00 14.00 -11.99
CA VAL A 123 16.89 14.26 -10.55
C VAL A 123 17.84 15.40 -10.18
N GLY A 124 17.32 16.40 -9.50
CA GLY A 124 18.09 17.54 -9.01
C GLY A 124 18.98 17.19 -7.83
N ASN A 125 19.55 18.22 -7.23
CA ASN A 125 20.38 18.11 -6.04
C ASN A 125 20.17 19.33 -5.15
N ALA A 126 19.74 19.10 -3.90
CA ALA A 126 19.45 20.14 -2.91
C ALA A 126 18.51 21.22 -3.46
N GLY A 127 17.45 20.79 -4.15
CA GLY A 127 16.43 21.67 -4.73
C GLY A 127 16.89 22.47 -5.95
N SER A 128 18.04 22.14 -6.56
CA SER A 128 18.55 22.79 -7.77
C SER A 128 18.69 21.80 -8.94
N ALA A 129 18.63 22.32 -10.17
CA ALA A 129 18.80 21.51 -11.38
C ALA A 129 20.22 20.94 -11.49
N ASP A 130 20.35 19.64 -11.74
CA ASP A 130 21.63 18.93 -11.90
C ASP A 130 21.65 18.15 -13.23
N ALA A 131 22.47 18.60 -14.18
CA ALA A 131 22.62 17.95 -15.49
C ALA A 131 23.33 16.59 -15.41
N SER A 132 23.99 16.28 -14.29
CA SER A 132 24.60 14.97 -14.03
C SER A 132 23.73 14.08 -13.16
N GLY A 133 22.56 14.57 -12.74
CA GLY A 133 21.59 13.82 -11.95
C GLY A 133 21.12 12.55 -12.65
N ALA A 134 20.66 11.58 -11.85
CA ALA A 134 20.08 10.35 -12.37
C ALA A 134 18.88 10.66 -13.28
N LYS A 135 18.66 9.83 -14.30
CA LYS A 135 17.49 9.97 -15.17
C LYS A 135 16.25 9.43 -14.46
N ALA A 136 15.18 10.20 -14.41
CA ALA A 136 13.88 9.79 -13.90
C ALA A 136 12.97 9.29 -15.03
N PHE A 137 13.00 9.95 -16.19
CA PHE A 137 12.26 9.54 -17.40
C PHE A 137 12.90 10.11 -18.66
N GLU A 138 12.50 9.58 -19.81
CA GLU A 138 12.88 10.06 -21.14
C GLU A 138 11.65 10.19 -22.04
N ILE A 139 11.63 11.23 -22.88
CA ILE A 139 10.65 11.42 -23.94
C ILE A 139 11.40 11.51 -25.27
N ARG A 140 11.01 10.66 -26.21
CA ARG A 140 11.66 10.51 -27.53
C ARG A 140 10.62 10.77 -28.62
N VAL A 141 11.05 11.29 -29.77
CA VAL A 141 10.17 11.43 -30.93
C VAL A 141 10.84 10.86 -32.17
N ASP A 142 10.07 10.12 -32.97
CA ASP A 142 10.44 9.81 -34.34
C ASP A 142 10.24 11.06 -35.21
N SER A 143 11.35 11.57 -35.74
CA SER A 143 11.37 12.81 -36.51
C SER A 143 10.55 12.78 -37.80
N ALA A 144 10.17 11.60 -38.31
CA ALA A 144 9.40 11.44 -39.55
C ALA A 144 7.91 11.17 -39.29
N THR A 145 7.57 10.44 -38.21
CA THR A 145 6.19 9.97 -37.98
C THR A 145 5.45 10.73 -36.89
N ALA A 146 6.14 11.53 -36.07
CA ALA A 146 5.61 12.14 -34.84
C ALA A 146 5.14 11.11 -33.79
N GLU A 147 5.64 9.89 -33.85
CA GLU A 147 5.51 8.92 -32.77
C GLU A 147 6.37 9.36 -31.60
N VAL A 148 5.75 9.64 -30.46
CA VAL A 148 6.39 10.09 -29.24
C VAL A 148 6.32 8.96 -28.22
N GLY A 149 7.47 8.55 -27.69
CA GLY A 149 7.57 7.55 -26.63
C GLY A 149 7.91 8.17 -25.28
N LEU A 150 7.38 7.58 -24.21
CA LEU A 150 7.69 7.88 -22.81
C LEU A 150 8.23 6.63 -22.13
N ASP A 151 9.41 6.76 -21.53
CA ASP A 151 10.05 5.75 -20.71
C ASP A 151 10.22 6.33 -19.31
N GLN A 152 9.59 5.73 -18.31
CA GLN A 152 9.81 6.06 -16.91
C GLN A 152 10.81 5.10 -16.28
N ILE A 153 11.89 5.68 -15.77
CA ILE A 153 13.07 4.95 -15.28
C ILE A 153 13.06 4.87 -13.74
N ARG A 154 12.43 5.83 -13.07
CA ARG A 154 12.38 5.96 -11.61
C ARG A 154 10.96 6.30 -11.17
N SER A 155 10.58 5.75 -10.01
CA SER A 155 9.31 6.04 -9.36
C SER A 155 9.26 7.53 -8.95
N LEU A 156 8.07 8.11 -9.04
CA LEU A 156 7.81 9.52 -8.78
C LEU A 156 6.85 9.68 -7.61
N VAL A 157 6.91 10.82 -6.91
CA VAL A 157 6.06 11.04 -5.75
C VAL A 157 4.66 11.46 -6.17
N HIS A 158 3.64 10.75 -5.66
CA HIS A 158 2.24 11.08 -5.89
C HIS A 158 1.61 11.71 -4.65
N PRO A 159 1.04 12.92 -4.76
CA PRO A 159 0.81 13.78 -3.60
C PRO A 159 -0.47 13.48 -2.82
N THR A 160 -1.46 12.81 -3.42
CA THR A 160 -2.74 12.56 -2.75
C THR A 160 -2.63 11.30 -1.91
N GLY A 161 -2.20 10.24 -2.60
CA GLY A 161 -1.96 8.93 -2.08
C GLY A 161 -3.06 8.23 -1.29
N GLY A 162 -2.71 7.05 -0.79
CA GLY A 162 -3.48 6.24 0.13
C GLY A 162 -4.65 5.46 -0.48
N ALA A 163 -5.42 4.79 0.37
CA ALA A 163 -6.41 3.78 -0.05
C ALA A 163 -7.54 4.27 -0.98
N THR A 164 -7.70 5.59 -1.17
CA THR A 164 -8.70 6.18 -2.07
C THR A 164 -8.19 6.51 -3.47
N SER A 165 -6.87 6.49 -3.68
CA SER A 165 -6.21 6.83 -4.94
C SER A 165 -5.16 5.80 -5.33
N PRO A 166 -5.49 4.49 -5.39
CA PRO A 166 -4.49 3.42 -5.57
C PRO A 166 -3.87 3.34 -6.97
N ASN A 167 -4.27 4.24 -7.89
CA ASN A 167 -3.70 4.41 -9.22
C ASN A 167 -3.72 5.92 -9.57
N GLU A 168 -2.94 6.74 -8.87
CA GLU A 168 -2.95 8.20 -9.00
C GLU A 168 -2.22 8.63 -10.28
N LEU A 169 -2.78 9.59 -11.03
CA LEU A 169 -2.13 10.16 -12.23
C LEU A 169 -1.58 11.55 -11.90
N ILE A 170 -0.27 11.75 -12.11
CA ILE A 170 0.35 13.07 -12.18
C ILE A 170 0.81 13.36 -13.61
N THR A 171 0.90 14.65 -13.96
CA THR A 171 1.42 15.08 -15.26
C THR A 171 2.58 16.05 -15.08
N LEU A 172 3.38 16.24 -16.14
CA LEU A 172 4.36 17.31 -16.15
C LEU A 172 3.69 18.69 -16.06
N THR A 173 4.46 19.68 -15.61
CA THR A 173 4.04 21.08 -15.61
C THR A 173 3.77 21.52 -17.05
N THR A 174 2.67 22.21 -17.27
CA THR A 174 2.34 22.77 -18.59
C THR A 174 3.41 23.73 -19.10
N ASP A 175 3.55 23.77 -20.41
CA ASP A 175 4.44 24.61 -21.21
C ASP A 175 5.92 24.35 -20.94
N THR A 176 6.28 23.18 -20.39
CA THR A 176 7.67 22.81 -20.11
C THR A 176 8.28 21.94 -21.21
N VAL A 177 7.49 21.09 -21.86
CA VAL A 177 7.89 20.23 -22.98
C VAL A 177 7.05 20.57 -24.20
N THR A 178 7.67 20.70 -25.37
CA THR A 178 7.00 21.00 -26.63
C THR A 178 7.35 19.99 -27.70
N LEU A 179 6.37 19.64 -28.54
CA LEU A 179 6.59 18.96 -29.81
C LEU A 179 6.43 19.97 -30.93
N THR A 180 7.45 20.13 -31.77
CA THR A 180 7.46 21.05 -32.91
C THR A 180 7.42 20.27 -34.21
N ALA A 181 6.49 20.61 -35.09
CA ALA A 181 6.49 20.19 -36.48
C ALA A 181 7.07 21.31 -37.34
N THR A 182 8.05 20.97 -38.18
CA THR A 182 8.70 21.89 -39.13
C THR A 182 8.44 21.39 -40.53
N ALA A 183 7.71 22.17 -41.32
CA ALA A 183 7.44 21.88 -42.71
C ALA A 183 8.40 22.66 -43.61
N THR A 184 8.88 22.00 -44.66
CA THR A 184 9.69 22.57 -45.74
C THR A 184 9.02 22.19 -47.06
N ASP A 185 8.76 23.15 -47.94
CA ASP A 185 8.25 22.87 -49.28
C ASP A 185 9.39 22.49 -50.25
N LYS A 186 9.17 22.61 -51.56
CA LYS A 186 10.12 22.13 -52.57
C LYS A 186 11.22 23.13 -52.95
N ASP A 187 10.97 24.42 -52.81
CA ASP A 187 12.01 25.43 -53.06
C ASP A 187 12.80 25.77 -51.80
N GLY A 188 12.32 25.33 -50.63
CA GLY A 188 13.06 25.33 -49.38
C GLY A 188 12.54 26.34 -48.37
N ASP A 189 11.38 26.95 -48.59
CA ASP A 189 10.71 27.77 -47.60
C ASP A 189 10.26 26.91 -46.39
N VAL A 190 10.29 27.50 -45.18
CA VAL A 190 10.11 26.76 -43.91
C VAL A 190 9.08 27.44 -43.01
N HIS A 191 8.25 26.64 -42.35
CA HIS A 191 7.39 27.08 -41.27
C HIS A 191 7.28 26.03 -40.17
N SER A 192 7.22 26.47 -38.91
CA SER A 192 7.08 25.58 -37.75
C SER A 192 5.84 25.91 -36.93
N GLY A 193 5.23 24.89 -36.34
CA GLY A 193 4.18 25.00 -35.33
C GLY A 193 4.47 24.04 -34.19
N PHE A 194 4.04 24.36 -32.97
CA PHE A 194 4.30 23.52 -31.81
C PHE A 194 3.07 23.33 -30.94
N ILE A 195 3.02 22.17 -30.29
CA ILE A 195 2.08 21.88 -29.19
C ILE A 195 2.87 21.68 -27.90
N ASN A 196 2.20 21.91 -26.77
CA ASN A 196 2.72 21.57 -25.45
C ASN A 196 2.37 20.11 -25.13
N LEU A 197 3.33 19.37 -24.55
CA LEU A 197 3.16 17.98 -24.12
C LEU A 197 3.07 17.83 -22.60
N GLY A 198 3.26 18.88 -21.81
CA GLY A 198 3.34 18.79 -20.35
C GLY A 198 2.10 18.15 -19.71
N ASP A 199 0.91 18.59 -20.09
CA ASP A 199 -0.37 18.00 -19.67
C ASP A 199 -0.74 16.71 -20.41
N LYS A 200 0.11 16.29 -21.37
CA LYS A 200 -0.07 15.06 -22.17
C LYS A 200 0.90 13.96 -21.79
N VAL A 201 1.80 14.21 -20.84
CA VAL A 201 2.77 13.23 -20.34
C VAL A 201 2.38 12.94 -18.90
N GLY A 202 1.92 11.72 -18.66
CA GLY A 202 1.38 11.27 -17.39
C GLY A 202 2.14 10.09 -16.81
N PHE A 203 2.17 10.03 -15.48
CA PHE A 203 2.78 8.94 -14.70
C PHE A 203 1.74 8.45 -13.70
N ARG A 204 1.39 7.16 -13.80
CA ARG A 204 0.46 6.49 -12.88
C ARG A 204 1.23 5.79 -11.79
N ASP A 205 0.76 5.93 -10.55
CA ASP A 205 1.36 5.30 -9.37
C ASP A 205 0.41 4.30 -8.73
N ASP A 206 0.93 3.13 -8.37
CA ASP A 206 0.19 2.05 -7.73
C ASP A 206 0.52 1.96 -6.24
N ALA A 207 -0.50 2.10 -5.40
CA ALA A 207 -0.41 1.89 -3.95
C ALA A 207 0.22 0.54 -3.55
N PRO A 208 0.81 0.44 -2.33
CA PRO A 208 1.33 -0.82 -1.86
C PRO A 208 0.16 -1.80 -1.67
N VAL A 209 0.47 -3.09 -1.58
CA VAL A 209 -0.54 -4.14 -1.40
C VAL A 209 -0.17 -4.99 -0.20
N VAL A 210 -1.10 -5.10 0.76
CA VAL A 210 -1.03 -6.05 1.87
C VAL A 210 -2.00 -7.19 1.62
N THR A 211 -1.51 -8.42 1.69
CA THR A 211 -2.33 -9.63 1.60
C THR A 211 -2.15 -10.50 2.83
N THR A 212 -3.16 -11.31 3.14
CA THR A 212 -3.14 -12.21 4.30
C THR A 212 -2.79 -13.64 3.90
N ASN A 213 -2.00 -14.30 4.73
CA ASN A 213 -1.68 -15.72 4.64
C ASN A 213 -2.38 -16.50 5.76
N THR A 214 -2.65 -17.78 5.52
CA THR A 214 -3.10 -18.67 6.60
C THR A 214 -1.92 -19.03 7.49
N VAL A 215 -2.08 -18.85 8.81
CA VAL A 215 -1.12 -19.28 9.83
C VAL A 215 -1.76 -20.21 10.86
N SER A 216 -0.97 -21.15 11.37
CA SER A 216 -1.38 -22.05 12.46
C SER A 216 -1.02 -21.52 13.84
N THR A 217 -0.26 -20.42 13.93
CA THR A 217 0.12 -19.75 15.17
C THR A 217 -1.11 -19.44 16.03
N ALA A 218 -1.01 -19.73 17.33
CA ALA A 218 -2.03 -19.46 18.33
C ALA A 218 -1.33 -19.00 19.62
N LEU A 219 -1.97 -18.08 20.32
CA LEU A 219 -1.62 -17.61 21.65
C LEU A 219 -2.39 -18.43 22.67
N GLU A 220 -1.70 -19.18 23.53
CA GLU A 220 -2.29 -20.00 24.57
C GLU A 220 -1.59 -19.78 25.91
N VAL A 221 -2.36 -19.32 26.89
CA VAL A 221 -1.94 -19.26 28.29
C VAL A 221 -2.62 -20.35 29.11
N ASP A 222 -2.03 -20.69 30.25
CA ASP A 222 -2.49 -21.76 31.12
C ASP A 222 -2.75 -21.26 32.54
N GLU A 223 -3.97 -21.51 33.02
CA GLU A 223 -4.47 -21.10 34.34
C GLU A 223 -3.77 -21.81 35.49
N THR A 224 -2.87 -22.77 35.25
CA THR A 224 -1.97 -23.31 36.28
C THR A 224 -1.30 -22.17 37.05
N VAL A 225 -0.83 -21.14 36.33
CA VAL A 225 -0.19 -19.96 36.89
C VAL A 225 -0.55 -18.71 36.07
N LEU A 226 -1.43 -17.87 36.59
CA LEU A 226 -1.88 -16.58 36.00
C LEU A 226 -0.78 -15.51 35.87
N THR A 227 0.50 -15.85 36.06
CA THR A 227 1.63 -14.91 35.87
C THR A 227 2.50 -15.31 34.68
N THR A 228 2.08 -16.30 33.91
CA THR A 228 2.80 -16.78 32.72
C THR A 228 2.06 -16.30 31.49
N ASP A 229 2.69 -15.36 30.79
CA ASP A 229 2.18 -14.82 29.54
C ASP A 229 2.62 -15.69 28.36
N ASP A 230 1.90 -15.58 27.25
CA ASP A 230 2.33 -16.15 25.97
C ASP A 230 2.62 -15.04 24.95
N SER A 231 3.56 -15.27 24.04
CA SER A 231 3.97 -14.30 23.03
C SER A 231 4.34 -14.98 21.72
N GLU A 232 3.70 -14.56 20.64
CA GLU A 232 3.83 -15.19 19.33
C GLU A 232 3.92 -14.15 18.22
N ASN A 233 4.72 -14.45 17.18
CA ASN A 233 4.91 -13.53 16.06
C ASN A 233 3.95 -13.84 14.89
N PHE A 234 3.11 -12.86 14.53
CA PHE A 234 2.11 -12.97 13.46
C PHE A 234 2.53 -12.29 12.15
N ALA A 235 3.77 -11.82 12.00
CA ALA A 235 4.21 -11.11 10.78
C ALA A 235 4.05 -11.99 9.53
N SER A 236 4.27 -13.31 9.66
CA SER A 236 4.11 -14.27 8.56
C SER A 236 2.66 -14.41 8.07
N ALA A 237 1.68 -13.92 8.84
CA ALA A 237 0.29 -13.86 8.40
C ALA A 237 0.03 -12.76 7.37
N PHE A 238 1.02 -11.93 7.05
CA PHE A 238 0.92 -10.87 6.07
C PHE A 238 2.04 -10.96 5.03
N SER A 239 1.71 -10.64 3.78
CA SER A 239 2.66 -10.41 2.70
C SER A 239 2.46 -9.00 2.18
N VAL A 240 3.55 -8.23 2.12
CA VAL A 240 3.55 -6.82 1.69
C VAL A 240 4.33 -6.67 0.40
N ASN A 241 3.74 -6.00 -0.58
CA ASN A 241 4.40 -5.51 -1.78
C ASN A 241 4.33 -3.97 -1.79
N TYR A 242 5.46 -3.30 -1.92
CA TYR A 242 5.55 -1.83 -1.90
C TYR A 242 5.69 -1.20 -3.30
N GLY A 243 5.40 -1.95 -4.36
CA GLY A 243 5.45 -1.41 -5.72
C GLY A 243 6.84 -0.93 -6.13
N ALA A 244 6.87 0.02 -7.07
CA ALA A 244 8.09 0.61 -7.62
C ALA A 244 8.76 1.62 -6.68
N ASP A 245 8.01 2.24 -5.78
CA ASP A 245 8.49 3.18 -4.74
C ASP A 245 9.41 2.50 -3.73
N GLY A 246 9.13 1.21 -3.53
CA GLY A 246 9.86 0.34 -2.65
C GLY A 246 9.51 0.58 -1.19
N ALA A 247 10.16 -0.20 -0.31
CA ALA A 247 9.74 -0.29 1.08
C ALA A 247 9.84 1.04 1.84
N GLY A 248 8.72 1.45 2.43
CA GLY A 248 8.63 2.45 3.49
C GLY A 248 8.57 1.77 4.86
N SER A 249 7.35 1.52 5.37
CA SER A 249 7.10 0.89 6.68
C SER A 249 5.93 -0.08 6.66
N THR A 250 5.93 -1.04 7.59
CA THR A 250 4.74 -1.84 7.93
C THR A 250 4.47 -1.69 9.42
N ALA A 251 3.26 -1.30 9.79
CA ALA A 251 2.82 -1.15 11.16
C ALA A 251 1.68 -2.12 11.50
N TYR A 252 1.70 -2.65 12.72
CA TYR A 252 0.70 -3.59 13.22
C TYR A 252 -0.14 -2.97 14.33
N SER A 253 -1.45 -3.25 14.31
CA SER A 253 -2.37 -2.77 15.34
C SER A 253 -3.46 -3.79 15.65
N LEU A 254 -3.87 -3.84 16.90
CA LEU A 254 -5.01 -4.64 17.33
C LEU A 254 -6.32 -3.85 17.20
N GLY A 255 -7.41 -4.56 16.95
CA GLY A 255 -8.76 -4.03 16.91
C GLY A 255 -9.75 -4.97 17.57
N VAL A 256 -10.91 -4.42 17.93
CA VAL A 256 -12.09 -5.20 18.37
C VAL A 256 -13.25 -4.92 17.45
N LYS A 257 -14.09 -5.92 17.19
CA LYS A 257 -15.25 -5.81 16.28
C LYS A 257 -16.17 -4.64 16.64
N ALA A 258 -16.42 -4.48 17.94
CA ALA A 258 -17.16 -3.36 18.51
C ALA A 258 -16.71 -3.18 19.96
N THR A 259 -16.74 -1.94 20.45
CA THR A 259 -16.48 -1.68 21.87
C THR A 259 -17.50 -2.40 22.75
N GLY A 260 -17.02 -3.18 23.71
CA GLY A 260 -17.87 -3.99 24.59
C GLY A 260 -18.50 -5.18 23.88
N VAL A 261 -17.89 -5.70 22.81
CA VAL A 261 -18.30 -6.99 22.21
C VAL A 261 -17.99 -8.12 23.19
N ASP A 262 -18.90 -9.08 23.29
CA ASP A 262 -18.75 -10.26 24.13
C ASP A 262 -17.59 -11.12 23.64
N SER A 263 -16.68 -11.47 24.55
CA SER A 263 -15.48 -12.25 24.23
C SER A 263 -15.80 -13.74 24.08
N GLY A 264 -16.92 -14.20 24.65
CA GLY A 264 -17.30 -15.62 24.71
C GLY A 264 -16.84 -16.33 25.99
N VAL A 265 -15.99 -15.71 26.80
CA VAL A 265 -15.53 -16.27 28.09
C VAL A 265 -16.25 -15.62 29.28
N VAL A 266 -16.26 -16.32 30.41
CA VAL A 266 -16.93 -15.92 31.65
C VAL A 266 -15.90 -15.94 32.78
N ASP A 267 -15.90 -14.90 33.62
CA ASP A 267 -15.04 -14.82 34.79
C ASP A 267 -15.51 -15.77 35.90
N THR A 268 -14.63 -16.64 36.38
CA THR A 268 -14.96 -17.68 37.37
C THR A 268 -15.46 -17.10 38.68
N ALA A 269 -14.81 -16.04 39.18
CA ALA A 269 -15.12 -15.48 40.50
C ALA A 269 -16.48 -14.76 40.57
N THR A 270 -16.91 -14.14 39.48
CA THR A 270 -18.15 -13.35 39.44
C THR A 270 -19.30 -14.02 38.68
N GLY A 271 -18.99 -15.02 37.84
CA GLY A 271 -19.93 -15.64 36.91
C GLY A 271 -20.43 -14.68 35.82
N GLN A 272 -19.75 -13.55 35.61
CA GLN A 272 -20.13 -12.56 34.61
C GLN A 272 -19.35 -12.75 33.30
N ARG A 273 -19.99 -12.43 32.18
CA ARG A 273 -19.34 -12.45 30.87
C ARG A 273 -18.24 -11.40 30.78
N VAL A 274 -17.20 -11.70 30.01
CA VAL A 274 -16.11 -10.77 29.71
C VAL A 274 -16.38 -10.10 28.36
N TYR A 275 -16.10 -8.80 28.26
CA TYR A 275 -16.31 -7.99 27.07
C TYR A 275 -15.02 -7.30 26.65
N LEU A 276 -14.81 -7.16 25.34
CA LEU A 276 -13.57 -6.65 24.76
C LEU A 276 -13.63 -5.14 24.56
N TYR A 277 -12.55 -4.47 24.95
CA TYR A 277 -12.32 -3.04 24.75
C TYR A 277 -10.96 -2.82 24.11
N LEU A 278 -10.84 -1.81 23.25
CA LEU A 278 -9.54 -1.34 22.75
C LEU A 278 -9.14 -0.10 23.55
N GLU A 279 -8.06 -0.22 24.34
CA GLU A 279 -7.59 0.81 25.27
C GLU A 279 -6.12 1.13 24.98
N GLY A 280 -5.87 2.27 24.32
CA GLY A 280 -4.49 2.68 24.00
C GLY A 280 -3.74 1.69 23.10
N GLY A 281 -4.44 1.02 22.17
CA GLY A 281 -3.87 0.00 21.27
C GLY A 281 -3.81 -1.42 21.85
N ILE A 282 -4.25 -1.60 23.11
CA ILE A 282 -4.28 -2.88 23.81
C ILE A 282 -5.72 -3.39 23.82
N VAL A 283 -5.93 -4.67 23.52
CA VAL A 283 -7.25 -5.28 23.69
C VAL A 283 -7.36 -5.77 25.12
N VAL A 284 -8.36 -5.29 25.85
CA VAL A 284 -8.60 -5.61 27.25
C VAL A 284 -9.93 -6.33 27.37
N GLY A 285 -9.91 -7.55 27.93
CA GLY A 285 -11.10 -8.26 28.36
C GLY A 285 -11.55 -7.75 29.72
N ARG A 286 -12.74 -7.14 29.82
CA ARG A 286 -13.30 -6.63 31.08
C ARG A 286 -14.53 -7.40 31.53
N VAL A 287 -14.56 -7.74 32.81
CA VAL A 287 -15.70 -8.41 33.46
C VAL A 287 -16.91 -7.48 33.45
N GLY A 288 -18.02 -7.97 32.90
CA GLY A 288 -19.29 -7.25 32.83
C GLY A 288 -20.01 -7.15 34.18
N VAL A 289 -21.19 -6.53 34.15
CA VAL A 289 -22.08 -6.41 35.33
C VAL A 289 -23.50 -6.73 34.89
N GLY A 290 -24.12 -7.72 35.55
CA GLY A 290 -25.51 -8.12 35.25
C GLY A 290 -25.71 -8.57 33.80
N GLY A 291 -24.72 -9.26 33.22
CA GLY A 291 -24.76 -9.69 31.82
C GLY A 291 -24.65 -8.55 30.79
N SER A 292 -24.15 -7.39 31.18
CA SER A 292 -23.90 -6.24 30.29
C SER A 292 -22.44 -5.81 30.34
N ALA A 293 -21.96 -5.24 29.24
CA ALA A 293 -20.60 -4.73 29.11
C ALA A 293 -20.33 -3.57 30.08
N SER A 294 -19.14 -3.54 30.70
CA SER A 294 -18.71 -2.50 31.64
C SER A 294 -17.26 -2.10 31.40
N SER A 295 -17.03 -0.86 30.97
CA SER A 295 -15.68 -0.33 30.72
C SER A 295 -14.85 -0.10 31.99
N THR A 296 -15.49 -0.12 33.16
CA THR A 296 -14.81 -0.07 34.46
C THR A 296 -14.76 -1.43 35.14
N GLY A 297 -15.19 -2.49 34.45
CA GLY A 297 -15.04 -3.86 34.90
C GLY A 297 -13.59 -4.23 35.19
N LEU A 298 -13.39 -5.19 36.09
CA LEU A 298 -12.05 -5.74 36.34
C LEU A 298 -11.49 -6.34 35.05
N LYS A 299 -10.17 -6.28 34.87
CA LYS A 299 -9.50 -6.90 33.72
C LYS A 299 -9.41 -8.41 33.94
N ALA A 300 -9.82 -9.19 32.95
CA ALA A 300 -9.68 -10.64 32.92
C ALA A 300 -8.45 -11.08 32.13
N PHE A 301 -8.14 -10.38 31.03
CA PHE A 301 -6.94 -10.61 30.22
C PHE A 301 -6.60 -9.36 29.40
N GLU A 302 -5.39 -9.32 28.86
CA GLU A 302 -4.90 -8.30 27.93
C GLU A 302 -4.22 -8.94 26.72
N ILE A 303 -4.40 -8.35 25.54
CA ILE A 303 -3.69 -8.71 24.30
C ILE A 303 -2.97 -7.46 23.80
N ARG A 304 -1.67 -7.58 23.57
CA ARG A 304 -0.77 -6.48 23.17
C ARG A 304 -0.10 -6.84 21.86
N VAL A 305 0.25 -5.86 21.04
CA VAL A 305 1.06 -6.07 19.84
C VAL A 305 2.21 -5.09 19.80
N ASP A 306 3.40 -5.56 19.44
CA ASP A 306 4.49 -4.70 19.00
C ASP A 306 4.20 -4.23 17.56
N SER A 307 4.04 -2.92 17.42
CA SER A 307 3.62 -2.32 16.16
C SER A 307 4.65 -2.46 15.02
N ALA A 308 5.90 -2.82 15.31
CA ALA A 308 6.94 -2.98 14.30
C ALA A 308 7.19 -4.45 13.93
N THR A 309 7.04 -5.38 14.88
CA THR A 309 7.42 -6.80 14.68
C THR A 309 6.23 -7.74 14.51
N ALA A 310 5.01 -7.30 14.81
CA ALA A 310 3.82 -8.15 14.93
C ALA A 310 3.93 -9.25 15.99
N GLU A 311 4.82 -9.07 16.98
CA GLU A 311 4.81 -9.88 18.19
C GLU A 311 3.57 -9.52 19.00
N VAL A 312 2.68 -10.49 19.15
CA VAL A 312 1.44 -10.36 19.91
C VAL A 312 1.64 -11.10 21.24
N GLY A 313 1.29 -10.48 22.35
CA GLY A 313 1.33 -11.09 23.68
C GLY A 313 -0.06 -11.25 24.28
N LEU A 314 -0.27 -12.30 25.05
CA LEU A 314 -1.47 -12.61 25.83
C LEU A 314 -1.12 -12.75 27.31
N ASP A 315 -1.76 -11.93 28.15
CA ASP A 315 -1.68 -11.97 29.61
C ASP A 315 -3.06 -12.31 30.16
N GLN A 316 -3.17 -13.40 30.92
CA GLN A 316 -4.38 -13.75 31.65
C GLN A 316 -4.27 -13.37 33.12
N ILE A 317 -5.18 -12.50 33.54
CA ILE A 317 -5.19 -11.89 34.87
C ILE A 317 -6.17 -12.60 35.82
N ARG A 318 -7.22 -13.22 35.27
CA ARG A 318 -8.29 -13.86 36.04
C ARG A 318 -8.67 -15.21 35.44
N SER A 319 -8.98 -16.16 36.32
CA SER A 319 -9.50 -17.47 35.92
C SER A 319 -10.85 -17.34 35.19
N LEU A 320 -11.05 -18.19 34.19
CA LEU A 320 -12.21 -18.24 33.33
C LEU A 320 -12.96 -19.57 33.50
N VAL A 321 -14.26 -19.55 33.18
CA VAL A 321 -15.10 -20.75 33.29
C VAL A 321 -14.94 -21.61 32.04
N HIS A 322 -14.57 -22.87 32.24
CA HIS A 322 -14.44 -23.86 31.17
C HIS A 322 -15.67 -24.78 31.06
N PRO A 323 -16.03 -25.22 29.84
CA PRO A 323 -17.37 -25.74 29.57
C PRO A 323 -17.63 -27.19 30.02
N THR A 324 -16.62 -28.06 30.08
CA THR A 324 -16.85 -29.49 30.40
C THR A 324 -16.36 -29.87 31.79
N GLY A 325 -15.17 -29.42 32.18
CA GLY A 325 -14.53 -29.76 33.44
C GLY A 325 -14.34 -31.27 33.69
N GLY A 326 -13.83 -31.60 34.87
CA GLY A 326 -13.72 -32.97 35.37
C GLY A 326 -12.52 -33.77 34.84
N THR A 327 -12.38 -35.01 35.31
CA THR A 327 -11.16 -35.82 35.14
C THR A 327 -10.90 -36.30 33.70
N ALA A 328 -11.85 -36.09 32.78
CA ALA A 328 -11.71 -36.46 31.37
C ALA A 328 -11.04 -35.35 30.53
N SER A 329 -11.07 -34.10 31.02
CA SER A 329 -10.50 -32.92 30.38
C SER A 329 -9.64 -32.17 31.41
N PRO A 330 -8.52 -32.75 31.87
CA PRO A 330 -7.73 -32.17 32.96
C PRO A 330 -6.93 -30.93 32.57
N ASN A 331 -6.88 -30.59 31.27
CA ASN A 331 -6.33 -29.36 30.72
C ASN A 331 -7.25 -28.92 29.56
N GLU A 332 -8.34 -28.21 29.87
CA GLU A 332 -9.38 -27.84 28.91
C GLU A 332 -9.04 -26.51 28.22
N LEU A 333 -9.20 -26.44 26.90
CA LEU A 333 -8.98 -25.20 26.13
C LEU A 333 -10.32 -24.53 25.82
N ILE A 334 -10.42 -23.22 26.11
CA ILE A 334 -11.43 -22.33 25.58
C ILE A 334 -10.77 -21.23 24.74
N THR A 335 -11.40 -20.80 23.65
CA THR A 335 -10.91 -19.68 22.82
C THR A 335 -11.89 -18.51 22.84
N LEU A 336 -11.42 -17.34 22.43
CA LEU A 336 -12.31 -16.22 22.20
C LEU A 336 -13.25 -16.50 21.02
N THR A 337 -14.38 -15.81 21.02
CA THR A 337 -15.33 -15.86 19.90
C THR A 337 -14.64 -15.36 18.62
N THR A 338 -14.81 -16.07 17.51
CA THR A 338 -14.28 -15.65 16.21
C THR A 338 -14.77 -14.26 15.82
N ASP A 339 -13.94 -13.55 15.07
CA ASP A 339 -14.15 -12.23 14.49
C ASP A 339 -14.34 -11.14 15.54
N THR A 340 -13.90 -11.35 16.77
CA THR A 340 -14.03 -10.36 17.85
C THR A 340 -12.76 -9.54 18.06
N VAL A 341 -11.58 -10.13 17.80
CA VAL A 341 -10.26 -9.48 17.84
C VAL A 341 -9.63 -9.57 16.47
N THR A 342 -9.07 -8.46 15.99
CA THR A 342 -8.35 -8.40 14.71
C THR A 342 -6.93 -7.92 14.91
N LEU A 343 -6.00 -8.46 14.12
CA LEU A 343 -4.67 -7.89 13.92
C LEU A 343 -4.63 -7.30 12.52
N THR A 344 -4.32 -6.01 12.40
CA THR A 344 -4.23 -5.29 11.12
C THR A 344 -2.78 -4.95 10.84
N ALA A 345 -2.30 -5.30 9.64
CA ALA A 345 -1.06 -4.80 9.08
C ALA A 345 -1.37 -3.64 8.13
N THR A 346 -0.66 -2.53 8.29
CA THR A 346 -0.74 -1.34 7.44
C THR A 346 0.63 -1.12 6.82
N ALA A 347 0.72 -1.21 5.50
CA ALA A 347 1.94 -0.87 4.77
C ALA A 347 1.86 0.57 4.26
N THR A 348 2.99 1.24 4.29
CA THR A 348 3.24 2.53 3.67
C THR A 348 4.51 2.44 2.84
N ASP A 349 4.50 2.80 1.57
CA ASP A 349 5.72 2.87 0.76
C ASP A 349 6.46 4.21 0.99
N LYS A 350 7.28 4.65 0.03
CA LYS A 350 8.16 5.81 0.22
C LYS A 350 7.57 7.13 -0.18
N ASP A 351 6.60 7.15 -1.08
CA ASP A 351 5.96 8.40 -1.48
C ASP A 351 4.75 8.72 -0.59
N GLY A 352 4.24 7.72 0.14
CA GLY A 352 3.29 7.88 1.24
C GLY A 352 2.01 7.09 1.05
N ASP A 353 1.91 6.29 -0.01
CA ASP A 353 0.78 5.45 -0.28
C ASP A 353 0.58 4.36 0.75
N VAL A 354 -0.69 4.02 1.03
CA VAL A 354 -1.05 3.12 2.13
C VAL A 354 -2.05 2.05 1.73
N ASN A 355 -1.84 0.86 2.28
CA ASN A 355 -2.78 -0.25 2.18
C ASN A 355 -2.80 -1.06 3.47
N SER A 356 -3.93 -1.69 3.77
CA SER A 356 -4.09 -2.48 4.99
C SER A 356 -4.85 -3.76 4.75
N ALA A 357 -4.48 -4.79 5.48
CA ALA A 357 -5.24 -6.03 5.59
C ALA A 357 -5.24 -6.51 7.04
N PHE A 358 -6.23 -7.32 7.40
CA PHE A 358 -6.36 -7.83 8.76
C PHE A 358 -6.63 -9.33 8.79
N ILE A 359 -6.19 -9.97 9.86
CA ILE A 359 -6.58 -11.33 10.25
C ILE A 359 -7.42 -11.29 11.53
N ASN A 360 -8.21 -12.33 11.75
CA ASN A 360 -8.93 -12.53 13.00
C ASN A 360 -8.05 -13.33 13.98
N LEU A 361 -7.98 -12.88 15.23
CA LEU A 361 -7.25 -13.55 16.32
C LEU A 361 -8.15 -14.28 17.32
N GLY A 362 -9.48 -14.17 17.23
CA GLY A 362 -10.40 -14.72 18.22
C GLY A 362 -10.20 -16.21 18.49
N ASP A 363 -10.23 -17.04 17.44
CA ASP A 363 -9.93 -18.48 17.53
C ASP A 363 -8.44 -18.80 17.69
N LYS A 364 -7.58 -17.78 17.67
CA LYS A 364 -6.13 -17.89 17.89
C LYS A 364 -5.73 -17.49 19.31
N VAL A 365 -6.67 -17.10 20.17
CA VAL A 365 -6.42 -16.73 21.56
C VAL A 365 -7.13 -17.74 22.45
N GLY A 366 -6.33 -18.51 23.17
CA GLY A 366 -6.76 -19.64 23.97
C GLY A 366 -6.37 -19.54 25.45
N PHE A 367 -7.20 -20.11 26.30
CA PHE A 367 -7.01 -20.18 27.75
C PHE A 367 -7.18 -21.63 28.19
N ARG A 368 -6.15 -22.20 28.81
CA ARG A 368 -6.15 -23.57 29.33
C ARG A 368 -6.49 -23.59 30.81
N ASP A 369 -7.33 -24.54 31.23
CA ASP A 369 -7.70 -24.74 32.63
C ASP A 369 -7.32 -26.13 33.11
N ASP A 370 -6.67 -26.18 34.26
CA ASP A 370 -6.09 -27.37 34.86
C ASP A 370 -7.01 -27.91 35.97
N ALA A 371 -7.30 -29.21 35.94
CA ALA A 371 -8.17 -29.82 36.95
C ALA A 371 -7.53 -29.85 38.36
N PRO A 372 -8.34 -29.82 39.44
CA PRO A 372 -7.84 -29.99 40.80
C PRO A 372 -7.04 -31.27 40.99
N VAL A 373 -5.93 -31.17 41.71
CA VAL A 373 -5.01 -32.30 42.00
C VAL A 373 -5.06 -32.64 43.49
N VAL A 374 -5.24 -33.93 43.80
CA VAL A 374 -5.16 -34.46 45.18
C VAL A 374 -3.97 -35.42 45.28
N THR A 375 -3.08 -35.18 46.25
CA THR A 375 -1.96 -36.07 46.59
C THR A 375 -2.06 -36.58 48.01
N THR A 376 -1.46 -37.74 48.29
CA THR A 376 -1.40 -38.31 49.63
C THR A 376 -0.11 -37.92 50.34
N ASN A 377 -0.22 -37.60 51.62
CA ASN A 377 0.89 -37.34 52.52
C ASN A 377 1.18 -38.58 53.38
N THR A 378 2.34 -38.59 54.03
CA THR A 378 2.65 -39.61 55.04
C THR A 378 1.67 -39.48 56.21
N VAL A 379 0.97 -40.57 56.51
CA VAL A 379 0.10 -40.67 57.68
C VAL A 379 0.93 -41.18 58.85
N ILE A 380 0.94 -40.43 59.96
CA ILE A 380 1.60 -40.82 61.22
C ILE A 380 0.60 -41.01 62.36
N THR A 381 -0.69 -40.74 62.12
CA THR A 381 -1.80 -40.96 63.05
C THR A 381 -2.35 -42.37 62.86
N ALA A 382 -2.69 -43.03 63.96
CA ALA A 382 -3.32 -44.35 63.97
C ALA A 382 -4.61 -44.27 64.78
N LEU A 383 -5.61 -45.05 64.37
CA LEU A 383 -6.86 -45.22 65.12
C LEU A 383 -6.76 -46.52 65.92
N GLU A 384 -6.71 -46.42 67.24
CA GLU A 384 -6.46 -47.53 68.17
C GLU A 384 -7.49 -47.53 69.30
N VAL A 385 -8.12 -48.69 69.53
CA VAL A 385 -9.03 -48.92 70.66
C VAL A 385 -8.47 -49.98 71.61
N ASP A 386 -8.72 -49.84 72.90
CA ASP A 386 -8.32 -50.81 73.93
C ASP A 386 -9.50 -51.73 74.28
N GLU A 387 -9.34 -53.03 74.02
CA GLU A 387 -10.33 -54.07 74.30
C GLU A 387 -10.66 -54.21 75.80
N THR A 388 -9.87 -53.61 76.70
CA THR A 388 -10.19 -53.52 78.13
C THR A 388 -11.50 -52.77 78.37
N PHE A 389 -11.89 -51.83 77.50
CA PHE A 389 -13.09 -50.99 77.64
C PHE A 389 -13.87 -50.83 76.32
N LEU A 390 -14.79 -51.76 76.05
CA LEU A 390 -15.63 -51.81 74.85
C LEU A 390 -16.61 -50.62 74.64
N THR A 391 -16.64 -49.65 75.54
CA THR A 391 -17.48 -48.45 75.43
C THR A 391 -16.69 -47.18 75.07
N THR A 392 -15.40 -47.32 74.78
CA THR A 392 -14.52 -46.19 74.44
C THR A 392 -14.18 -46.27 72.96
N ASP A 393 -14.75 -45.35 72.19
CA ASP A 393 -14.41 -45.20 70.78
C ASP A 393 -13.18 -44.32 70.61
N ASP A 394 -12.37 -44.59 69.58
CA ASP A 394 -11.31 -43.70 69.14
C ASP A 394 -11.79 -42.81 67.98
N SER A 395 -11.21 -41.62 67.84
CA SER A 395 -11.57 -40.65 66.81
C SER A 395 -10.36 -39.84 66.37
N GLU A 396 -9.96 -40.03 65.11
CA GLU A 396 -8.83 -39.32 64.50
C GLU A 396 -9.23 -38.53 63.25
N ASN A 397 -8.51 -37.45 62.96
CA ASN A 397 -8.70 -36.64 61.76
C ASN A 397 -7.62 -36.93 60.71
N PHE A 398 -8.02 -37.57 59.61
CA PHE A 398 -7.12 -37.91 58.50
C PHE A 398 -7.12 -36.88 57.37
N ALA A 399 -7.74 -35.71 57.51
CA ALA A 399 -7.76 -34.70 56.44
C ALA A 399 -6.34 -34.29 56.00
N SER A 400 -5.39 -34.20 56.94
CA SER A 400 -3.98 -33.88 56.64
C SER A 400 -3.23 -34.98 55.88
N ALA A 401 -3.81 -36.19 55.78
CA ALA A 401 -3.28 -37.25 54.92
C ALA A 401 -3.40 -36.92 53.43
N PHE A 402 -4.14 -35.87 53.08
CA PHE A 402 -4.34 -35.43 51.70
C PHE A 402 -3.90 -33.97 51.55
N SER A 403 -3.23 -33.67 50.45
CA SER A 403 -3.00 -32.31 49.99
C SER A 403 -3.87 -32.08 48.76
N VAL A 404 -4.66 -31.01 48.76
CA VAL A 404 -5.53 -30.64 47.63
C VAL A 404 -5.02 -29.33 47.07
N ASN A 405 -4.69 -29.33 45.78
CA ASN A 405 -4.45 -28.13 45.00
C ASN A 405 -5.66 -27.92 44.08
N TYR A 406 -6.36 -26.82 44.26
CA TYR A 406 -7.53 -26.52 43.43
C TYR A 406 -7.17 -25.85 42.10
N GLY A 407 -5.97 -25.28 41.98
CA GLY A 407 -5.62 -24.44 40.82
C GLY A 407 -5.88 -22.96 41.08
N ALA A 408 -5.86 -22.15 40.01
CA ALA A 408 -6.01 -20.70 40.10
C ALA A 408 -7.47 -20.22 40.17
N ASP A 409 -8.43 -21.09 39.85
CA ASP A 409 -9.88 -20.86 39.98
C ASP A 409 -10.33 -20.78 41.47
N GLY A 410 -9.54 -21.37 42.36
CA GLY A 410 -9.68 -21.29 43.80
C GLY A 410 -10.42 -22.48 44.42
N ALA A 411 -10.55 -22.46 45.75
CA ALA A 411 -11.07 -23.62 46.48
C ALA A 411 -12.55 -23.92 46.16
N GLY A 412 -12.80 -25.13 45.66
CA GLY A 412 -14.13 -25.73 45.56
C GLY A 412 -14.52 -26.49 46.83
N SER A 413 -14.94 -27.75 46.67
CA SER A 413 -15.30 -28.65 47.79
C SER A 413 -14.42 -29.89 47.83
N THR A 414 -14.02 -30.31 49.03
CA THR A 414 -13.42 -31.64 49.28
C THR A 414 -14.39 -32.52 50.05
N ALA A 415 -14.62 -33.73 49.55
CA ALA A 415 -15.40 -34.75 50.24
C ALA A 415 -14.53 -36.00 50.44
N TYR A 416 -14.68 -36.62 51.61
CA TYR A 416 -14.00 -37.86 51.97
C TYR A 416 -15.04 -38.97 52.13
N SER A 417 -14.73 -40.16 51.63
CA SER A 417 -15.58 -41.35 51.79
C SER A 417 -14.73 -42.56 52.16
N LEU A 418 -15.22 -43.37 53.09
CA LEU A 418 -14.62 -44.67 53.40
C LEU A 418 -15.06 -45.72 52.38
N GLY A 419 -14.17 -46.65 52.08
CA GLY A 419 -14.46 -47.80 51.22
C GLY A 419 -13.72 -49.04 51.70
N VAL A 420 -14.32 -50.21 51.48
CA VAL A 420 -13.66 -51.51 51.66
C VAL A 420 -13.30 -52.08 50.29
N LYS A 421 -12.20 -52.84 50.22
CA LYS A 421 -11.68 -53.40 48.96
C LYS A 421 -12.73 -54.26 48.22
N ALA A 422 -13.56 -54.98 48.98
CA ALA A 422 -14.78 -55.65 48.51
C ALA A 422 -15.69 -55.98 49.70
N THR A 423 -16.95 -56.29 49.43
CA THR A 423 -17.89 -56.79 50.45
C THR A 423 -17.45 -58.16 50.95
N GLY A 424 -17.39 -58.35 52.28
CA GLY A 424 -17.01 -59.62 52.89
C GLY A 424 -15.51 -59.94 52.86
N VAL A 425 -14.65 -58.94 52.63
CA VAL A 425 -13.21 -59.09 52.82
C VAL A 425 -12.93 -59.40 54.30
N ASP A 426 -12.13 -60.44 54.54
CA ASP A 426 -11.66 -60.80 55.87
C ASP A 426 -10.95 -59.61 56.51
N SER A 427 -11.41 -59.22 57.70
CA SER A 427 -10.84 -58.12 58.48
C SER A 427 -9.47 -58.46 59.08
N GLY A 428 -9.14 -59.75 59.17
CA GLY A 428 -7.96 -60.24 59.88
C GLY A 428 -8.10 -60.22 61.41
N VAL A 429 -9.24 -59.74 61.93
CA VAL A 429 -9.58 -59.77 63.36
C VAL A 429 -10.38 -61.04 63.68
N VAL A 430 -10.03 -61.73 64.76
CA VAL A 430 -10.71 -62.94 65.24
C VAL A 430 -11.31 -62.66 66.62
N ASP A 431 -12.60 -62.88 66.77
CA ASP A 431 -13.29 -62.86 68.06
C ASP A 431 -12.89 -64.11 68.87
N THR A 432 -12.40 -63.93 70.11
CA THR A 432 -11.86 -65.01 70.96
C THR A 432 -12.58 -65.18 72.27
#